data_AF-A0A849ZAM4-F1
#
_entry.id   AF-A0A849ZAM4-F1
#
_cell.length_a   1.000
_cell.length_b   1.000
_cell.length_c   1.000
_cell.angle_alpha   90.00
_cell.angle_beta   90.00
_cell.angle_gamma   90.00
#
_symmetry.space_group_name_H-M   'P 1'
#
loop_
_entity.id
_entity.type
_entity.pdbx_description
1 polymer ?
#
loop_
_entity_poly.entity_id
_entity_poly.type
_entity_poly.pdbx_seq_one_letter_code
_entity_poly.pdbx_strand_id
1 'polypeptide(L)'
;MTEKLQRARALITGTVDRVRAAPLPFVLCYALWYFAGEVGQHYPVSKWLFWHYALAWGASLFWAAACIATGHVIVRRILRTTLPLLEHFATSFACGAFAFFLAMNVVGHLQLYKGWMFYALPIAFLAIGARDCYRTIRRLSRHIRHARKTALVRPKPFYFWPAIVWGVIAAAMVYFVILSPENVQFDSRWKHLALAEEFAAYGGLRRFDEGFTVGTYPHLSSYFYGWAFLCPNVRLFDRVEIAAHLEYVTFLATLVAIPALVRLLTGRRSHLSWVARFLFPGFFLYDSSLSAGADHIAAFFVAPVATQLIRSWRELNPRHLIVMAIPLCGVGLTKYTATTLVLPVVGLAVAIRMAWALGCFVLKKGPEPLRKNWLIGPLASAAAIVVLTAAHWLKNWIWYGDPAYPTLYKHLALNPWTEDAMELFEYGYKEYQFWRPPRTWEGVKETLKALYNFSFIPNDYPKFHGKVPTFGSLMTLLLATLFFLKKTRRIWGLVACIHLTI
;
A
#
# COMPACT_ATOMS: atom_id res chain seq x y z
N MET A 1 -51.19 10.64 42.72
CA MET A 1 -50.90 9.21 43.06
C MET A 1 -50.08 8.49 41.98
N THR A 2 -50.17 8.90 40.71
CA THR A 2 -49.52 8.29 39.53
C THR A 2 -48.00 8.46 39.44
N GLU A 3 -47.44 9.59 39.87
CA GLU A 3 -45.99 9.85 39.77
C GLU A 3 -45.16 9.02 40.78
N LYS A 4 -45.67 8.83 42.01
CA LYS A 4 -45.01 7.98 43.03
C LYS A 4 -44.97 6.50 42.61
N LEU A 5 -46.03 6.01 41.97
CA LEU A 5 -46.08 4.65 41.40
C LEU A 5 -45.11 4.47 40.22
N GLN A 6 -44.98 5.48 39.34
CA GLN A 6 -43.99 5.44 38.26
C GLN A 6 -42.54 5.47 38.76
N ARG A 7 -42.23 6.29 39.78
CA ARG A 7 -40.90 6.32 40.41
C ARG A 7 -40.58 5.01 41.14
N ALA A 8 -41.54 4.42 41.86
CA ALA A 8 -41.38 3.12 42.50
C ALA A 8 -41.16 2.00 41.47
N ARG A 9 -41.92 1.98 40.37
CA ARG A 9 -41.75 1.00 39.29
C ARG A 9 -40.38 1.14 38.61
N ALA A 10 -39.92 2.37 38.33
CA ALA A 10 -38.59 2.62 37.76
C ALA A 10 -37.43 2.21 38.69
N LEU A 11 -37.59 2.41 40.01
CA LEU A 11 -36.64 1.93 41.03
C LEU A 11 -36.61 0.40 41.10
N ILE A 12 -37.77 -0.25 41.08
CA ILE A 12 -37.86 -1.72 41.11
C ILE A 12 -37.28 -2.31 39.82
N THR A 13 -37.64 -1.81 38.64
CA THR A 13 -37.08 -2.31 37.36
C THR A 13 -35.58 -2.06 37.26
N GLY A 14 -35.10 -0.88 37.66
CA GLY A 14 -33.67 -0.57 37.68
C GLY A 14 -32.87 -1.43 38.68
N THR A 15 -33.48 -1.83 39.79
CA THR A 15 -32.85 -2.73 40.78
C THR A 15 -32.84 -4.18 40.28
N VAL A 16 -33.97 -4.65 39.70
CA VAL A 16 -34.06 -5.98 39.09
C VAL A 16 -33.08 -6.12 37.92
N ASP A 17 -32.91 -5.10 37.09
CA ASP A 17 -31.96 -5.11 35.98
C ASP A 17 -30.51 -5.14 36.47
N ARG A 18 -30.17 -4.43 37.56
CA ARG A 18 -28.84 -4.50 38.19
C ARG A 18 -28.58 -5.86 38.82
N VAL A 19 -29.58 -6.44 39.50
CA VAL A 19 -29.48 -7.76 40.12
C VAL A 19 -29.39 -8.87 39.05
N ARG A 20 -30.01 -8.70 37.88
CA ARG A 20 -29.86 -9.62 36.73
C ARG A 20 -28.55 -9.42 35.97
N ALA A 21 -28.06 -8.18 35.88
CA ALA A 21 -26.80 -7.88 35.20
C ALA A 21 -25.56 -8.31 36.02
N ALA A 22 -25.66 -8.34 37.35
CA ALA A 22 -24.56 -8.75 38.23
C ALA A 22 -24.09 -10.20 38.04
N PRO A 23 -24.96 -11.24 37.99
CA PRO A 23 -24.56 -12.63 37.77
C PRO A 23 -24.26 -12.94 36.30
N LEU A 24 -24.76 -12.15 35.35
CA LEU A 24 -24.62 -12.43 33.92
C LEU A 24 -23.16 -12.65 33.47
N PRO A 25 -22.17 -11.81 33.84
CA PRO A 25 -20.76 -12.08 33.55
C PRO A 25 -20.27 -13.41 34.13
N PHE A 26 -20.67 -13.75 35.36
CA PHE A 26 -20.27 -15.01 36.00
C PHE A 26 -20.87 -16.22 35.28
N VAL A 27 -22.15 -16.16 34.91
CA VAL A 27 -22.83 -17.21 34.14
C VAL A 27 -22.18 -17.37 32.76
N LEU A 28 -21.88 -16.26 32.07
CA LEU A 28 -21.19 -16.29 30.79
C LEU A 28 -19.77 -16.85 30.90
N CYS A 29 -19.01 -16.44 31.93
CA CYS A 29 -17.67 -16.98 32.19
C CYS A 29 -17.69 -18.46 32.54
N TYR A 30 -18.64 -18.90 33.37
CA TYR A 30 -18.81 -20.32 33.70
C TYR A 30 -19.22 -21.14 32.47
N ALA A 31 -20.19 -20.66 31.70
CA ALA A 31 -20.62 -21.31 30.46
C ALA A 31 -19.47 -21.41 29.44
N LEU A 32 -18.67 -20.35 29.28
CA LEU A 32 -17.47 -20.35 28.44
C LEU A 32 -16.41 -21.33 28.95
N TRP A 33 -16.15 -21.36 30.26
CA TRP A 33 -15.18 -22.26 30.87
C TRP A 33 -15.60 -23.72 30.71
N TYR A 34 -16.86 -24.05 31.05
CA TYR A 34 -17.42 -25.39 30.91
C TYR A 34 -17.41 -25.84 29.45
N PHE A 35 -17.89 -25.00 28.53
CA PHE A 35 -17.89 -25.31 27.09
C PHE A 35 -16.48 -25.45 26.53
N ALA A 36 -15.53 -24.61 26.94
CA ALA A 36 -14.13 -24.75 26.55
C ALA A 36 -13.49 -26.03 27.10
N GLY A 37 -13.89 -26.47 28.31
CA GLY A 37 -13.50 -27.76 28.87
C GLY A 37 -14.05 -28.93 28.05
N GLU A 38 -15.34 -28.91 27.74
CA GLU A 38 -16.02 -29.93 26.95
C GLU A 38 -15.44 -30.04 25.53
N VAL A 39 -15.37 -28.90 24.81
CA VAL A 39 -14.79 -28.86 23.47
C VAL A 39 -13.31 -29.24 23.51
N GLY A 40 -12.59 -28.85 24.55
CA GLY A 40 -11.18 -29.17 24.73
C GLY A 40 -10.88 -30.67 24.79
N GLN A 41 -11.83 -31.48 25.29
CA GLN A 41 -11.70 -32.94 25.28
C GLN A 41 -11.81 -33.54 23.87
N HIS A 42 -12.64 -32.95 23.00
CA HIS A 42 -12.83 -33.42 21.62
C HIS A 42 -11.81 -32.84 20.64
N TYR A 43 -11.54 -31.54 20.74
CA TYR A 43 -10.64 -30.81 19.87
C TYR A 43 -9.93 -29.69 20.66
N PRO A 44 -8.67 -29.93 21.10
CA PRO A 44 -7.96 -29.01 21.98
C PRO A 44 -7.98 -27.57 21.46
N VAL A 45 -8.31 -26.62 22.33
CA VAL A 45 -8.36 -25.18 21.99
C VAL A 45 -7.05 -24.69 21.39
N SER A 46 -5.91 -25.27 21.79
CA SER A 46 -4.58 -24.97 21.23
C SER A 46 -4.42 -25.32 19.75
N LYS A 47 -5.26 -26.22 19.21
CA LYS A 47 -5.27 -26.62 17.79
C LYS A 47 -6.27 -25.82 16.95
N TRP A 48 -6.95 -24.83 17.53
CA TRP A 48 -7.91 -24.01 16.79
C TRP A 48 -7.22 -23.12 15.78
N LEU A 49 -7.84 -23.00 14.60
CA LEU A 49 -7.36 -22.14 13.52
C LEU A 49 -7.24 -20.67 13.94
N PHE A 50 -8.02 -20.26 14.94
CA PHE A 50 -7.97 -18.93 15.55
C PHE A 50 -6.54 -18.51 15.94
N TRP A 51 -5.73 -19.40 16.52
CA TRP A 51 -4.38 -19.02 16.98
C TRP A 51 -3.43 -18.74 15.82
N HIS A 52 -3.59 -19.43 14.70
CA HIS A 52 -2.83 -19.19 13.48
C HIS A 52 -3.16 -17.80 12.89
N TYR A 53 -4.45 -17.43 12.84
CA TYR A 53 -4.84 -16.07 12.43
C TYR A 53 -4.47 -14.99 13.44
N ALA A 54 -4.58 -15.28 14.74
CA ALA A 54 -4.15 -14.35 15.78
C ALA A 54 -2.65 -14.04 15.70
N LEU A 55 -1.84 -15.04 15.36
CA LEU A 55 -0.42 -14.86 15.04
C LEU A 55 -0.25 -13.94 13.83
N ALA A 56 -0.97 -14.19 12.73
CA ALA A 56 -0.90 -13.35 11.53
C ALA A 56 -1.34 -11.88 11.81
N TRP A 57 -2.38 -11.68 12.61
CA TRP A 57 -2.80 -10.35 13.08
C TRP A 57 -1.73 -9.69 13.94
N GLY A 58 -1.20 -10.40 14.93
CA GLY A 58 -0.17 -9.90 15.82
C GLY A 58 1.09 -9.49 15.06
N ALA A 59 1.57 -10.36 14.17
CA ALA A 59 2.74 -10.13 13.34
C ALA A 59 2.56 -8.94 12.39
N SER A 60 1.46 -8.87 11.65
CA SER A 60 1.19 -7.77 10.71
C SER A 60 0.99 -6.43 11.42
N LEU A 61 0.32 -6.41 12.58
CA LEU A 61 0.21 -5.19 13.41
C LEU A 61 1.56 -4.75 13.98
N PHE A 62 2.38 -5.70 14.42
CA PHE A 62 3.72 -5.44 14.94
C PHE A 62 4.63 -4.83 13.86
N TRP A 63 4.62 -5.42 12.66
CA TRP A 63 5.31 -4.89 11.49
C TRP A 63 4.80 -3.50 11.10
N ALA A 64 3.49 -3.31 11.01
CA ALA A 64 2.92 -2.02 10.64
C ALA A 64 3.25 -0.93 11.67
N ALA A 65 3.18 -1.24 12.97
CA ALA A 65 3.57 -0.33 14.04
C ALA A 65 5.05 0.06 13.95
N ALA A 66 5.93 -0.90 13.67
CA ALA A 66 7.36 -0.67 13.45
C ALA A 66 7.61 0.26 12.26
N CYS A 67 6.97 -0.02 11.11
CA CYS A 67 7.04 0.83 9.92
C CYS A 67 6.52 2.25 10.21
N ILE A 68 5.34 2.40 10.81
CA ILE A 68 4.79 3.72 11.16
C ILE A 68 5.73 4.48 12.11
N ALA A 69 6.35 3.79 13.08
CA ALA A 69 7.21 4.42 14.07
C ALA A 69 8.48 5.01 13.44
N THR A 70 9.24 4.21 12.68
CA THR A 70 10.43 4.67 11.96
C THR A 70 10.06 5.71 10.90
N GLY A 71 8.98 5.46 10.15
CA GLY A 71 8.49 6.37 9.13
C GLY A 71 8.07 7.74 9.68
N HIS A 72 7.48 7.78 10.88
CA HIS A 72 7.17 9.03 11.57
C HIS A 72 8.43 9.86 11.83
N VAL A 73 9.52 9.21 12.26
CA VAL A 73 10.81 9.86 12.47
C VAL A 73 11.38 10.38 11.16
N ILE A 74 11.37 9.57 10.09
CA ILE A 74 11.85 9.96 8.75
C ILE A 74 11.10 11.21 8.27
N VAL A 75 9.77 11.15 8.22
CA VAL A 75 8.93 12.26 7.73
C VAL A 75 9.15 13.52 8.55
N ARG A 76 9.18 13.40 9.89
CA ARG A 76 9.36 14.56 10.77
C ARG A 76 10.76 15.17 10.65
N ARG A 77 11.81 14.36 10.53
CA ARG A 77 13.18 14.85 10.38
C ARG A 77 13.38 15.56 9.04
N ILE A 78 12.84 15.01 7.95
CA ILE A 78 12.98 15.61 6.63
C ILE A 78 12.11 16.86 6.49
N LEU A 79 10.80 16.77 6.78
CA LEU A 79 9.90 17.92 6.61
C LEU A 79 10.08 19.01 7.67
N ARG A 80 10.55 18.66 8.86
CA ARG A 80 10.60 19.52 10.07
C ARG A 80 9.25 20.11 10.47
N THR A 81 8.17 19.56 9.94
CA THR A 81 6.78 19.96 10.20
C THR A 81 5.92 18.71 10.28
N THR A 82 4.71 18.83 10.82
CA THR A 82 3.75 17.72 10.89
C THR A 82 2.70 17.88 9.82
N LEU A 83 2.47 16.82 9.04
CA LEU A 83 1.37 16.76 8.10
C LEU A 83 0.04 16.57 8.87
N PRO A 84 -1.11 16.85 8.24
CA PRO A 84 -2.40 16.50 8.85
C PRO A 84 -2.52 14.99 9.07
N LEU A 85 -3.21 14.57 10.13
CA LEU A 85 -3.18 13.20 10.66
C LEU A 85 -3.18 12.06 9.64
N LEU A 86 -4.20 11.98 8.76
CA LEU A 86 -4.31 10.87 7.79
C LEU A 86 -3.20 10.89 6.74
N GLU A 87 -2.80 12.08 6.31
CA GLU A 87 -1.68 12.29 5.39
C GLU A 87 -0.35 11.90 6.06
N HIS A 88 -0.16 12.34 7.32
CA HIS A 88 1.01 11.99 8.11
C HIS A 88 1.11 10.48 8.33
N PHE A 89 0.00 9.83 8.67
CA PHE A 89 -0.06 8.38 8.87
C PHE A 89 0.31 7.63 7.59
N ALA A 90 -0.35 7.93 6.46
CA ALA A 90 -0.10 7.27 5.20
C ALA A 90 1.33 7.48 4.71
N THR A 91 1.84 8.73 4.74
CA THR A 91 3.22 9.03 4.35
C THR A 91 4.23 8.39 5.30
N SER A 92 3.98 8.40 6.62
CA SER A 92 4.87 7.74 7.58
C SER A 92 4.90 6.23 7.34
N PHE A 93 3.74 5.58 7.21
CA PHE A 93 3.72 4.14 6.96
C PHE A 93 4.46 3.79 5.67
N ALA A 94 4.24 4.55 4.58
CA ALA A 94 4.93 4.32 3.31
C ALA A 94 6.46 4.49 3.43
N CYS A 95 6.92 5.59 4.04
CA CYS A 95 8.36 5.79 4.26
C CYS A 95 8.97 4.70 5.16
N GLY A 96 8.23 4.25 6.16
CA GLY A 96 8.64 3.20 7.08
C GLY A 96 8.71 1.82 6.44
N ALA A 97 7.69 1.45 5.65
CA ALA A 97 7.66 0.21 4.89
C ALA A 97 8.81 0.15 3.88
N PHE A 98 9.10 1.26 3.21
CA PHE A 98 10.26 1.36 2.34
C PHE A 98 11.60 1.22 3.10
N ALA A 99 11.73 1.87 4.26
CA ALA A 99 12.92 1.72 5.11
C ALA A 99 13.07 0.27 5.62
N PHE A 100 11.97 -0.41 5.91
CA PHE A 100 11.96 -1.82 6.32
C PHE A 100 12.44 -2.72 5.18
N PHE A 101 12.00 -2.46 3.95
CA PHE A 101 12.52 -3.12 2.74
C PHE A 101 14.04 -2.93 2.61
N LEU A 102 14.55 -1.70 2.74
CA LEU A 102 16.00 -1.45 2.67
C LEU A 102 16.76 -2.18 3.77
N ALA A 103 16.22 -2.22 4.99
CA ALA A 103 16.83 -2.94 6.10
C ALA A 103 16.87 -4.45 5.83
N MET A 104 15.77 -5.04 5.35
CA MET A 104 15.75 -6.44 4.92
C MET A 104 16.77 -6.68 3.79
N ASN A 105 16.85 -5.81 2.79
CA ASN A 105 17.85 -5.93 1.72
C ASN A 105 19.29 -5.94 2.25
N VAL A 106 19.65 -5.02 3.15
CA VAL A 106 20.98 -4.98 3.78
C VAL A 106 21.24 -6.25 4.59
N VAL A 107 20.31 -6.64 5.45
CA VAL A 107 20.41 -7.86 6.28
C VAL A 107 20.55 -9.11 5.41
N GLY A 108 19.83 -9.15 4.29
CA GLY A 108 19.87 -10.25 3.33
C GLY A 108 21.23 -10.34 2.63
N HIS A 109 21.83 -9.21 2.23
CA HIS A 109 23.20 -9.20 1.71
C HIS A 109 24.24 -9.65 2.75
N LEU A 110 23.99 -9.41 4.04
CA LEU A 110 24.82 -9.90 5.14
C LEU A 110 24.56 -11.37 5.52
N GLN A 111 23.66 -12.06 4.83
CA GLN A 111 23.29 -13.47 5.12
C GLN A 111 22.75 -13.68 6.54
N LEU A 112 21.99 -12.71 7.05
CA LEU A 112 21.45 -12.69 8.40
C LEU A 112 19.94 -12.98 8.45
N TYR A 113 19.35 -13.57 7.41
CA TYR A 113 17.96 -14.05 7.45
C TYR A 113 17.86 -15.31 8.31
N LYS A 114 17.68 -15.07 9.61
CA LYS A 114 17.50 -16.11 10.64
C LYS A 114 16.22 -15.83 11.45
N GLY A 115 15.75 -16.83 12.19
CA GLY A 115 14.50 -16.73 12.94
C GLY A 115 14.42 -15.55 13.92
N TRP A 116 15.55 -15.15 14.51
CA TRP A 116 15.60 -14.00 15.43
C TRP A 116 15.33 -12.66 14.74
N MET A 117 15.58 -12.55 13.43
CA MET A 117 15.35 -11.32 12.66
C MET A 117 13.87 -10.96 12.58
N PHE A 118 12.99 -11.96 12.63
CA PHE A 118 11.54 -11.78 12.70
C PHE A 118 11.14 -10.81 13.84
N TYR A 119 11.81 -10.94 14.99
CA TYR A 119 11.59 -10.09 16.16
C TYR A 119 12.51 -8.86 16.18
N ALA A 120 13.81 -9.04 15.96
CA ALA A 120 14.80 -7.99 16.19
C ALA A 120 14.59 -6.77 15.30
N LEU A 121 14.25 -6.96 14.02
CA LEU A 121 14.11 -5.86 13.07
C LEU A 121 12.92 -4.94 13.39
N PRO A 122 11.68 -5.45 13.58
CA PRO A 122 10.58 -4.60 14.02
C PRO A 122 10.83 -3.95 15.39
N ILE A 123 11.49 -4.64 16.34
CA ILE A 123 11.87 -4.06 17.65
C ILE A 123 12.79 -2.85 17.45
N ALA A 124 13.83 -2.98 16.62
CA ALA A 124 14.75 -1.89 16.34
C ALA A 124 14.02 -0.68 15.72
N PHE A 125 13.09 -0.93 14.80
CA PHE A 125 12.26 0.11 14.18
C PHE A 125 11.34 0.81 15.20
N LEU A 126 10.68 0.05 16.06
CA LEU A 126 9.90 0.60 17.16
C LEU A 126 10.76 1.44 18.10
N ALA A 127 11.95 0.96 18.46
CA ALA A 127 12.88 1.66 19.35
C ALA A 127 13.32 3.01 18.76
N ILE A 128 13.63 3.07 17.46
CA ILE A 128 13.96 4.31 16.76
C ILE A 128 12.83 5.35 16.88
N GLY A 129 11.58 4.91 16.74
CA GLY A 129 10.40 5.78 16.73
C GLY A 129 9.71 5.99 18.08
N ALA A 130 10.05 5.23 19.12
CA ALA A 130 9.25 5.11 20.34
C ALA A 130 8.99 6.45 21.02
N ARG A 131 10.05 7.26 21.23
CA ARG A 131 9.95 8.55 21.93
C ARG A 131 9.06 9.55 21.19
N ASP A 132 9.22 9.66 19.88
CA ASP A 132 8.47 10.61 19.06
C ASP A 132 7.03 10.16 18.84
N CYS A 133 6.81 8.85 18.68
CA CYS A 133 5.48 8.26 18.61
C CYS A 133 4.71 8.45 19.90
N TYR A 134 5.32 8.18 21.07
CA TYR A 134 4.69 8.38 22.36
C TYR A 134 4.21 9.83 22.55
N ARG A 135 5.06 10.81 22.21
CA ARG A 135 4.70 12.24 22.27
C ARG A 135 3.54 12.57 21.34
N THR A 136 3.56 12.04 20.12
CA THR A 136 2.51 12.26 19.12
C THR A 136 1.19 11.60 19.51
N ILE A 137 1.21 10.36 19.99
CA ILE A 137 0.04 9.63 20.49
C ILE A 137 -0.57 10.36 21.69
N ARG A 138 0.26 10.85 22.62
CA ARG A 138 -0.25 11.64 23.77
C ARG A 138 -0.94 12.92 23.32
N ARG A 139 -0.45 13.60 22.28
CA ARG A 139 -1.11 14.78 21.69
C ARG A 139 -2.40 14.40 20.96
N LEU A 140 -2.34 13.34 20.15
CA LEU A 140 -3.46 12.83 19.36
C LEU A 140 -4.61 12.37 20.25
N SER A 141 -4.33 11.68 21.36
CA SER A 141 -5.36 11.24 22.32
C SER A 141 -6.14 12.41 22.91
N ARG A 142 -5.50 13.58 23.11
CA ARG A 142 -6.20 14.81 23.56
C ARG A 142 -7.08 15.38 22.46
N HIS A 143 -6.57 15.40 21.23
CA HIS A 143 -7.31 15.89 20.06
C HIS A 143 -8.52 15.01 19.74
N ILE A 144 -8.37 13.69 19.79
CA ILE A 144 -9.47 12.74 19.59
C ILE A 144 -10.51 12.89 20.70
N ARG A 145 -10.10 13.02 21.96
CA ARG A 145 -11.02 13.26 23.08
C ARG A 145 -11.82 14.55 22.88
N HIS A 146 -11.17 15.63 22.46
CA HIS A 146 -11.85 16.89 22.15
C HIS A 146 -12.79 16.75 20.94
N ALA A 147 -12.31 16.15 19.84
CA ALA A 147 -13.08 15.95 18.62
C ALA A 147 -14.30 15.03 18.85
N ARG A 148 -14.21 14.02 19.71
CA ARG A 148 -15.36 13.16 20.07
C ARG A 148 -16.46 13.96 20.75
N LYS A 149 -16.12 14.87 21.67
CA LYS A 149 -17.09 15.76 22.31
C LYS A 149 -17.84 16.62 21.28
N THR A 150 -17.15 17.14 20.27
CA THR A 150 -17.75 17.95 19.21
C THR A 150 -18.48 17.12 18.15
N ALA A 151 -18.02 15.89 17.87
CA ALA A 151 -18.55 15.04 16.81
C ALA A 151 -19.90 14.41 17.17
N LEU A 152 -20.18 14.22 18.47
CA LEU A 152 -21.48 13.75 18.97
C LEU A 152 -22.61 14.77 18.72
N VAL A 153 -22.27 16.05 18.52
CA VAL A 153 -23.24 17.15 18.36
C VAL A 153 -23.67 17.35 16.90
N ARG A 154 -22.90 16.85 15.92
CA ARG A 154 -23.21 17.09 14.50
C ARG A 154 -24.10 15.98 13.93
N PRO A 155 -25.28 16.31 13.38
CA PRO A 155 -26.12 15.32 12.72
C PRO A 155 -25.36 14.68 11.56
N LYS A 156 -25.46 13.36 11.47
CA LYS A 156 -24.87 12.59 10.36
C LYS A 156 -25.85 12.60 9.20
N PRO A 157 -25.36 12.71 7.94
CA PRO A 157 -26.24 12.54 6.80
C PRO A 157 -26.79 11.10 6.78
N PHE A 158 -27.97 10.90 6.20
CA PHE A 158 -28.66 9.61 6.20
C PHE A 158 -27.81 8.48 5.57
N TYR A 159 -26.99 8.79 4.57
CA TYR A 159 -26.11 7.82 3.90
C TYR A 159 -24.87 7.43 4.71
N PHE A 160 -24.60 8.08 5.86
CA PHE A 160 -23.37 7.85 6.63
C PHE A 160 -23.23 6.41 7.10
N TRP A 161 -24.26 5.87 7.75
CA TRP A 161 -24.24 4.50 8.28
C TRP A 161 -24.32 3.45 7.17
N PRO A 162 -25.21 3.55 6.16
CA PRO A 162 -25.21 2.63 5.03
C PRO A 162 -23.85 2.56 4.33
N ALA A 163 -23.17 3.69 4.10
CA ALA A 163 -21.85 3.70 3.48
C ALA A 163 -20.77 3.03 4.34
N ILE A 164 -20.81 3.21 5.66
CA ILE A 164 -19.88 2.49 6.56
C ILE A 164 -20.17 0.99 6.56
N VAL A 165 -21.43 0.59 6.67
CA VAL A 165 -21.82 -0.83 6.64
C VAL A 165 -21.35 -1.47 5.34
N TRP A 166 -21.61 -0.84 4.19
CA TRP A 166 -21.12 -1.29 2.89
C TRP A 166 -19.60 -1.42 2.86
N GLY A 167 -18.86 -0.39 3.29
CA GLY A 167 -17.40 -0.42 3.30
C GLY A 167 -16.82 -1.48 4.22
N VAL A 168 -17.44 -1.73 5.38
CA VAL A 168 -17.01 -2.78 6.33
C VAL A 168 -17.30 -4.17 5.78
N ILE A 169 -18.50 -4.41 5.21
CA ILE A 169 -18.85 -5.68 4.58
C ILE A 169 -17.88 -5.96 3.41
N ALA A 170 -17.64 -4.98 2.55
CA ALA A 170 -16.73 -5.12 1.43
C ALA A 170 -15.28 -5.42 1.87
N ALA A 171 -14.78 -4.71 2.89
CA ALA A 171 -13.46 -4.99 3.46
C ALA A 171 -13.38 -6.38 4.14
N ALA A 172 -14.48 -6.87 4.72
CA ALA A 172 -14.58 -8.20 5.28
C ALA A 172 -14.64 -9.28 4.20
N MET A 173 -15.34 -9.05 3.09
CA MET A 173 -15.34 -9.98 1.94
C MET A 173 -13.94 -10.15 1.37
N VAL A 174 -13.21 -9.06 1.18
CA VAL A 174 -11.79 -9.11 0.77
C VAL A 174 -10.94 -9.83 1.81
N TYR A 175 -11.20 -9.61 3.10
CA TYR A 175 -10.49 -10.31 4.17
C TYR A 175 -10.74 -11.83 4.13
N PHE A 176 -11.97 -12.27 3.89
CA PHE A 176 -12.30 -13.69 3.82
C PHE A 176 -11.59 -14.41 2.66
N VAL A 177 -11.27 -13.71 1.58
CA VAL A 177 -10.49 -14.28 0.47
C VAL A 177 -9.08 -14.67 0.93
N ILE A 178 -8.44 -13.89 1.79
CA ILE A 178 -7.06 -14.15 2.23
C ILE A 178 -6.94 -15.16 3.36
N LEU A 179 -8.05 -15.65 3.93
CA LEU A 179 -8.02 -16.62 5.03
C LEU A 179 -7.59 -18.03 4.58
N SER A 180 -7.59 -18.30 3.28
CA SER A 180 -7.11 -19.57 2.75
C SER A 180 -5.81 -19.34 1.97
N PRO A 181 -4.71 -20.04 2.31
CA PRO A 181 -3.49 -19.99 1.53
C PRO A 181 -3.67 -20.61 0.13
N GLU A 182 -4.74 -21.37 -0.10
CA GLU A 182 -5.07 -21.85 -1.44
C GLU A 182 -5.47 -20.72 -2.39
N ASN A 183 -5.89 -19.56 -1.87
CA ASN A 183 -6.25 -18.41 -2.67
C ASN A 183 -5.06 -17.55 -3.10
N VAL A 184 -3.82 -17.95 -2.77
CA VAL A 184 -2.61 -17.25 -3.23
C VAL A 184 -2.63 -17.13 -4.76
N GLN A 185 -2.44 -15.90 -5.24
CA GLN A 185 -2.45 -15.53 -6.65
C GLN A 185 -1.41 -16.28 -7.46
N PHE A 186 -1.72 -16.53 -8.73
CA PHE A 186 -0.82 -17.22 -9.67
C PHE A 186 0.61 -16.65 -9.63
N ASP A 187 0.77 -15.34 -9.85
CA ASP A 187 2.08 -14.66 -9.79
C ASP A 187 2.77 -14.83 -8.43
N SER A 188 2.00 -14.83 -7.34
CA SER A 188 2.59 -14.93 -6.01
C SER A 188 3.20 -16.31 -5.75
N ARG A 189 2.58 -17.39 -6.24
CA ARG A 189 3.04 -18.78 -6.02
C ARG A 189 4.43 -19.05 -6.56
N TRP A 190 4.74 -18.62 -7.78
CA TRP A 190 6.01 -18.92 -8.45
C TRP A 190 7.03 -17.79 -8.38
N LYS A 191 6.61 -16.58 -7.99
CA LYS A 191 7.48 -15.40 -7.92
C LYS A 191 7.62 -14.86 -6.51
N HIS A 192 6.57 -14.30 -5.91
CA HIS A 192 6.72 -13.51 -4.69
C HIS A 192 6.95 -14.35 -3.43
N LEU A 193 6.12 -15.38 -3.21
CA LEU A 193 6.29 -16.29 -2.07
C LEU A 193 7.44 -17.27 -2.29
N ALA A 194 7.64 -17.74 -3.53
CA ALA A 194 8.77 -18.60 -3.87
C ALA A 194 10.11 -17.92 -3.53
N LEU A 195 10.31 -16.67 -3.98
CA LEU A 195 11.53 -15.92 -3.65
C LEU A 195 11.64 -15.65 -2.15
N ALA A 196 10.54 -15.36 -1.47
CA ALA A 196 10.53 -15.14 -0.03
C ALA A 196 10.98 -16.40 0.76
N GLU A 197 10.44 -17.55 0.39
CA GLU A 197 10.82 -18.85 0.94
C GLU A 197 12.28 -19.15 0.69
N GLU A 198 12.72 -18.97 -0.55
CA GLU A 198 14.08 -19.24 -0.97
C GLU A 198 15.09 -18.36 -0.23
N PHE A 199 14.83 -17.06 -0.11
CA PHE A 199 15.70 -16.16 0.65
C PHE A 199 15.79 -16.57 2.12
N ALA A 200 14.66 -16.95 2.73
CA ALA A 200 14.63 -17.41 4.11
C ALA A 200 15.37 -18.75 4.30
N ALA A 201 15.23 -19.68 3.35
CA ALA A 201 15.89 -20.98 3.36
C ALA A 201 17.41 -20.86 3.15
N TYR A 202 17.84 -20.01 2.22
CA TYR A 202 19.26 -19.73 1.96
C TYR A 202 19.92 -19.00 3.14
N GLY A 203 19.15 -18.20 3.87
CA GLY A 203 19.65 -17.36 4.97
C GLY A 203 20.06 -15.96 4.53
N GLY A 204 19.69 -15.53 3.32
CA GLY A 204 19.92 -14.18 2.81
C GLY A 204 19.60 -14.07 1.32
N LEU A 205 20.19 -13.07 0.67
CA LEU A 205 20.06 -12.88 -0.77
C LEU A 205 21.18 -13.63 -1.50
N ARG A 206 20.83 -14.31 -2.59
CA ARG A 206 21.80 -14.94 -3.49
C ARG A 206 21.62 -14.45 -4.93
N ARG A 207 22.67 -14.66 -5.72
CA ARG A 207 22.62 -14.57 -7.17
C ARG A 207 21.91 -15.81 -7.74
N PHE A 208 21.12 -15.57 -8.78
CA PHE A 208 20.48 -16.61 -9.59
C PHE A 208 21.36 -16.93 -10.80
N ASP A 209 22.18 -17.97 -10.69
CA ASP A 209 23.14 -18.39 -11.72
C ASP A 209 22.48 -19.21 -12.84
N GLU A 210 21.28 -19.73 -12.57
CA GLU A 210 20.43 -20.48 -13.49
C GLU A 210 19.74 -19.61 -14.58
N GLY A 211 19.96 -18.28 -14.57
CA GLY A 211 19.32 -17.39 -15.53
C GLY A 211 17.83 -17.11 -15.24
N PHE A 212 17.39 -17.29 -13.99
CA PHE A 212 16.03 -16.95 -13.56
C PHE A 212 15.81 -15.42 -13.54
N THR A 213 15.56 -14.85 -14.72
CA THR A 213 15.43 -13.40 -14.94
C THR A 213 14.36 -12.76 -14.07
N VAL A 214 13.26 -13.48 -13.80
CA VAL A 214 12.18 -12.96 -12.95
C VAL A 214 12.66 -12.69 -11.52
N GLY A 215 13.59 -13.49 -10.98
CA GLY A 215 14.20 -13.27 -9.65
C GLY A 215 15.01 -11.97 -9.53
N THR A 216 15.37 -11.36 -10.66
CA THR A 216 16.18 -10.14 -10.71
C THR A 216 15.35 -8.85 -10.74
N TYR A 217 14.04 -8.96 -10.95
CA TYR A 217 13.12 -7.83 -11.03
C TYR A 217 12.99 -7.09 -9.69
N PRO A 218 12.34 -5.92 -9.65
CA PRO A 218 12.05 -5.28 -8.40
C PRO A 218 11.03 -6.14 -7.62
N HIS A 219 11.36 -6.42 -6.35
CA HIS A 219 10.70 -7.44 -5.52
C HIS A 219 10.41 -6.96 -4.10
N LEU A 220 10.13 -5.68 -3.88
CA LEU A 220 9.91 -5.13 -2.54
C LEU A 220 8.88 -5.94 -1.73
N SER A 221 7.81 -6.44 -2.35
CA SER A 221 6.84 -7.34 -1.72
C SER A 221 7.46 -8.65 -1.23
N SER A 222 8.32 -9.29 -2.03
CA SER A 222 9.01 -10.53 -1.67
C SER A 222 9.94 -10.35 -0.47
N TYR A 223 10.44 -9.14 -0.17
CA TYR A 223 11.18 -8.87 1.07
C TYR A 223 10.27 -8.81 2.30
N PHE A 224 9.05 -8.27 2.17
CA PHE A 224 8.06 -8.29 3.25
C PHE A 224 7.62 -9.72 3.54
N TYR A 225 7.39 -10.50 2.50
CA TYR A 225 7.07 -11.92 2.63
C TYR A 225 8.26 -12.71 3.15
N GLY A 226 9.48 -12.36 2.73
CA GLY A 226 10.72 -12.93 3.27
C GLY A 226 10.77 -12.78 4.79
N TRP A 227 10.44 -11.60 5.33
CA TRP A 227 10.32 -11.41 6.78
C TRP A 227 9.27 -12.34 7.42
N ALA A 228 8.11 -12.53 6.79
CA ALA A 228 7.10 -13.48 7.27
C ALA A 228 7.64 -14.92 7.35
N PHE A 229 8.45 -15.33 6.37
CA PHE A 229 9.08 -16.65 6.33
C PHE A 229 10.18 -16.85 7.38
N LEU A 230 10.69 -15.77 7.98
CA LEU A 230 11.60 -15.85 9.12
C LEU A 230 10.89 -16.16 10.44
N CYS A 231 9.56 -16.25 10.48
CA CYS A 231 8.85 -16.64 11.70
C CYS A 231 9.30 -18.05 12.14
N PRO A 232 9.90 -18.19 13.34
CA PRO A 232 10.46 -19.46 13.79
C PRO A 232 9.37 -20.36 14.37
N ASN A 233 9.55 -21.68 14.26
CA ASN A 233 8.70 -22.71 14.90
C ASN A 233 7.21 -22.64 14.53
N VAL A 234 6.88 -22.19 13.32
CA VAL A 234 5.51 -22.13 12.79
C VAL A 234 5.41 -22.90 11.48
N ARG A 235 4.18 -23.18 11.03
CA ARG A 235 3.92 -23.94 9.81
C ARG A 235 4.11 -23.06 8.58
N LEU A 236 4.23 -23.69 7.41
CA LEU A 236 4.17 -22.96 6.13
C LEU A 236 2.86 -22.17 5.99
N PHE A 237 1.75 -22.76 6.44
CA PHE A 237 0.45 -22.09 6.57
C PHE A 237 0.60 -20.72 7.25
N ASP A 238 1.22 -20.67 8.44
CA ASP A 238 1.37 -19.43 9.21
C ASP A 238 2.19 -18.37 8.46
N ARG A 239 3.25 -18.78 7.76
CA ARG A 239 4.13 -17.87 7.00
C ARG A 239 3.38 -17.24 5.82
N VAL A 240 2.61 -18.04 5.09
CA VAL A 240 1.77 -17.57 3.97
C VAL A 240 0.66 -16.67 4.49
N GLU A 241 0.02 -17.04 5.61
CA GLU A 241 -1.01 -16.20 6.24
C GLU A 241 -0.44 -14.86 6.69
N ILE A 242 0.73 -14.82 7.36
CA ILE A 242 1.38 -13.57 7.73
C ILE A 242 1.64 -12.74 6.46
N ALA A 243 2.17 -13.33 5.38
CA ALA A 243 2.42 -12.63 4.12
C ALA A 243 1.14 -12.01 3.53
N ALA A 244 0.04 -12.76 3.45
CA ALA A 244 -1.25 -12.26 2.98
C ALA A 244 -1.79 -11.13 3.88
N HIS A 245 -1.61 -11.23 5.20
CA HIS A 245 -2.01 -10.18 6.14
C HIS A 245 -1.14 -8.91 6.04
N LEU A 246 0.13 -9.01 5.61
CA LEU A 246 0.95 -7.83 5.31
C LEU A 246 0.38 -7.05 4.11
N GLU A 247 -0.03 -7.75 3.05
CA GLU A 247 -0.75 -7.14 1.92
C GLU A 247 -2.06 -6.51 2.40
N TYR A 248 -2.84 -7.22 3.22
CA TYR A 248 -4.10 -6.69 3.77
C TYR A 248 -3.92 -5.41 4.59
N VAL A 249 -2.92 -5.35 5.46
CA VAL A 249 -2.65 -4.15 6.27
C VAL A 249 -2.19 -2.97 5.41
N THR A 250 -1.41 -3.21 4.35
CA THR A 250 -1.05 -2.14 3.38
C THR A 250 -2.26 -1.67 2.56
N PHE A 251 -3.17 -2.57 2.21
CA PHE A 251 -4.46 -2.22 1.60
C PHE A 251 -5.34 -1.38 2.54
N LEU A 252 -5.49 -1.77 3.80
CA LEU A 252 -6.22 -0.96 4.79
C LEU A 252 -5.61 0.44 4.93
N ALA A 253 -4.28 0.55 4.92
CA ALA A 253 -3.61 1.85 4.93
C ALA A 253 -3.87 2.67 3.66
N THR A 254 -4.02 2.02 2.50
CA THR A 254 -4.47 2.66 1.26
C THR A 254 -5.86 3.28 1.44
N LEU A 255 -6.80 2.56 2.06
CA LEU A 255 -8.13 3.09 2.36
C LEU A 255 -8.05 4.33 3.28
N VAL A 256 -7.15 4.31 4.27
CA VAL A 256 -6.89 5.46 5.16
C VAL A 256 -6.30 6.65 4.40
N ALA A 257 -5.49 6.42 3.38
CA ALA A 257 -4.86 7.46 2.57
C ALA A 257 -5.84 8.18 1.62
N ILE A 258 -6.88 7.48 1.12
CA ILE A 258 -7.85 8.03 0.16
C ILE A 258 -8.50 9.34 0.67
N PRO A 259 -9.08 9.42 1.88
CA PRO A 259 -9.63 10.68 2.41
C PRO A 259 -8.62 11.83 2.48
N ALA A 260 -7.34 11.54 2.75
CA ALA A 260 -6.29 12.55 2.79
C ALA A 260 -6.05 13.15 1.40
N LEU A 261 -5.94 12.28 0.38
CA LEU A 261 -5.76 12.67 -1.01
C LEU A 261 -6.99 13.44 -1.55
N VAL A 262 -8.20 12.92 -1.33
CA VAL A 262 -9.45 13.59 -1.75
C VAL A 262 -9.56 14.99 -1.17
N ARG A 263 -9.16 15.17 0.09
CA ARG A 263 -9.13 16.49 0.71
C ARG A 263 -8.15 17.45 0.03
N LEU A 264 -6.98 16.97 -0.40
CA LEU A 264 -6.02 17.80 -1.14
C LEU A 264 -6.52 18.13 -2.55
N LEU A 265 -7.21 17.21 -3.22
CA LEU A 265 -7.75 17.42 -4.55
C LEU A 265 -8.93 18.40 -4.55
N THR A 266 -9.87 18.24 -3.61
CA THR A 266 -11.14 18.98 -3.57
C THR A 266 -11.14 20.19 -2.63
N GLY A 267 -10.20 20.24 -1.68
CA GLY A 267 -10.21 21.20 -0.57
C GLY A 267 -11.27 20.91 0.50
N ARG A 268 -12.07 19.84 0.37
CA ARG A 268 -13.15 19.47 1.29
C ARG A 268 -12.83 18.17 2.01
N ARG A 269 -13.27 18.05 3.27
CA ARG A 269 -13.13 16.80 4.02
C ARG A 269 -14.18 15.80 3.55
N SER A 270 -13.76 14.65 3.06
CA SER A 270 -14.64 13.52 2.75
C SER A 270 -14.15 12.30 3.52
N HIS A 271 -14.69 12.09 4.73
CA HIS A 271 -14.23 11.02 5.61
C HIS A 271 -14.63 9.62 5.13
N LEU A 272 -15.65 9.53 4.26
CA LEU A 272 -16.19 8.27 3.74
C LEU A 272 -15.70 7.97 2.31
N SER A 273 -14.81 8.78 1.72
CA SER A 273 -14.37 8.56 0.33
C SER A 273 -13.64 7.23 0.10
N TRP A 274 -13.13 6.60 1.15
CA TRP A 274 -12.51 5.28 1.06
C TRP A 274 -13.52 4.20 0.64
N VAL A 275 -14.80 4.36 1.01
CA VAL A 275 -15.87 3.42 0.68
C VAL A 275 -16.07 3.30 -0.83
N ALA A 276 -15.84 4.39 -1.56
CA ALA A 276 -15.96 4.42 -3.03
C ALA A 276 -14.96 3.48 -3.72
N ARG A 277 -13.88 3.06 -3.04
CA ARG A 277 -12.93 2.08 -3.59
C ARG A 277 -13.62 0.75 -3.90
N PHE A 278 -14.64 0.37 -3.12
CA PHE A 278 -15.39 -0.87 -3.27
C PHE A 278 -16.50 -0.81 -4.32
N LEU A 279 -16.66 0.32 -5.02
CA LEU A 279 -17.51 0.39 -6.21
C LEU A 279 -16.79 -0.13 -7.46
N PHE A 280 -15.47 -0.35 -7.38
CA PHE A 280 -14.68 -0.91 -8.46
C PHE A 280 -14.61 -2.44 -8.31
N PRO A 281 -15.18 -3.21 -9.25
CA PRO A 281 -15.36 -4.65 -9.09
C PRO A 281 -14.03 -5.42 -9.07
N GLY A 282 -12.94 -4.88 -9.64
CA GLY A 282 -11.63 -5.53 -9.68
C GLY A 282 -11.16 -6.11 -8.34
N PHE A 283 -11.46 -5.45 -7.21
CA PHE A 283 -11.08 -5.96 -5.88
C PHE A 283 -11.70 -7.30 -5.48
N PHE A 284 -12.86 -7.60 -6.06
CA PHE A 284 -13.59 -8.83 -5.78
C PHE A 284 -13.29 -9.92 -6.81
N LEU A 285 -12.48 -9.63 -7.82
CA LEU A 285 -12.11 -10.56 -8.89
C LEU A 285 -10.76 -11.20 -8.59
N TYR A 286 -10.62 -12.46 -8.99
CA TYR A 286 -9.49 -13.33 -8.65
C TYR A 286 -8.11 -12.72 -8.97
N ASP A 287 -7.96 -12.09 -10.15
CA ASP A 287 -6.67 -11.57 -10.64
C ASP A 287 -6.20 -10.29 -9.94
N SER A 288 -7.13 -9.56 -9.31
CA SER A 288 -6.92 -8.22 -8.76
C SER A 288 -7.34 -8.12 -7.30
N SER A 289 -7.73 -9.23 -6.67
CA SER A 289 -8.02 -9.30 -5.23
C SER A 289 -6.76 -9.42 -4.40
N LEU A 290 -6.90 -9.34 -3.08
CA LEU A 290 -5.79 -9.54 -2.15
C LEU A 290 -5.51 -11.04 -2.03
N SER A 291 -4.26 -11.43 -2.24
CA SER A 291 -3.85 -12.84 -2.25
C SER A 291 -2.33 -13.02 -2.27
N ALA A 292 -1.66 -12.25 -1.40
CA ALA A 292 -0.20 -12.14 -1.32
C ALA A 292 0.44 -11.62 -2.62
N GLY A 293 -0.25 -10.73 -3.33
CA GLY A 293 0.22 -10.12 -4.58
C GLY A 293 1.19 -8.95 -4.35
N ALA A 294 1.67 -8.33 -5.43
CA ALA A 294 2.49 -7.12 -5.35
C ALA A 294 1.71 -5.85 -5.71
N ASP A 295 0.55 -5.99 -6.36
CA ASP A 295 -0.18 -4.85 -6.92
C ASP A 295 -0.75 -3.92 -5.84
N HIS A 296 -1.28 -4.47 -4.74
CA HIS A 296 -1.77 -3.66 -3.63
C HIS A 296 -0.66 -2.98 -2.84
N ILE A 297 0.50 -3.64 -2.72
CA ILE A 297 1.69 -3.06 -2.11
C ILE A 297 2.19 -1.89 -2.96
N ALA A 298 2.22 -2.02 -4.28
CA ALA A 298 2.60 -0.93 -5.19
C ALA A 298 1.59 0.22 -5.09
N ALA A 299 0.29 -0.08 -5.12
CA ALA A 299 -0.79 0.90 -5.05
C ALA A 299 -0.78 1.71 -3.73
N PHE A 300 -0.38 1.07 -2.63
CA PHE A 300 -0.27 1.71 -1.32
C PHE A 300 0.65 2.94 -1.34
N PHE A 301 1.76 2.89 -2.10
CA PHE A 301 2.71 4.00 -2.17
C PHE A 301 2.20 5.19 -3.00
N VAL A 302 1.24 4.98 -3.90
CA VAL A 302 0.80 6.00 -4.88
C VAL A 302 0.12 7.20 -4.20
N ALA A 303 -0.74 6.97 -3.20
CA ALA A 303 -1.41 8.07 -2.51
C ALA A 303 -0.42 8.98 -1.75
N PRO A 304 0.54 8.46 -0.97
CA PRO A 304 1.67 9.23 -0.45
C PRO A 304 2.42 10.04 -1.52
N VAL A 305 2.79 9.43 -2.66
CA VAL A 305 3.45 10.15 -3.77
C VAL A 305 2.60 11.33 -4.23
N ALA A 306 1.32 11.11 -4.53
CA ALA A 306 0.40 12.15 -5.00
C ALA A 306 0.22 13.27 -3.96
N THR A 307 0.07 12.94 -2.68
CA THR A 307 -0.09 13.94 -1.61
C THR A 307 1.14 14.84 -1.52
N GLN A 308 2.35 14.27 -1.57
CA GLN A 308 3.60 15.03 -1.49
C GLN A 308 3.88 15.82 -2.77
N LEU A 309 3.52 15.30 -3.94
CA LEU A 309 3.58 16.04 -5.20
C LEU A 309 2.68 17.28 -5.17
N ILE A 310 1.44 17.15 -4.68
CA ILE A 310 0.53 18.30 -4.55
C ILE A 310 1.07 19.34 -3.55
N ARG A 311 1.73 18.89 -2.47
CA ARG A 311 2.37 19.77 -1.47
C ARG A 311 3.57 20.49 -2.04
N SER A 312 4.43 19.80 -2.78
CA SER A 312 5.62 20.37 -3.40
C SER A 312 5.27 21.26 -4.60
N TRP A 313 4.13 21.06 -5.26
CA TRP A 313 3.75 21.76 -6.50
C TRP A 313 3.91 23.28 -6.44
N ARG A 314 3.58 23.92 -5.31
CA ARG A 314 3.61 25.38 -5.21
C ARG A 314 5.03 25.95 -5.28
N GLU A 315 5.99 25.30 -4.64
CA GLU A 315 7.32 25.87 -4.34
C GLU A 315 8.47 24.97 -4.75
N LEU A 316 8.22 23.76 -5.27
CA LEU A 316 9.21 22.72 -5.52
C LEU A 316 10.13 22.47 -4.32
N ASN A 317 9.57 22.52 -3.11
CA ASN A 317 10.36 22.40 -1.88
C ASN A 317 11.12 21.06 -1.84
N PRO A 318 12.46 21.06 -1.69
CA PRO A 318 13.28 19.85 -1.72
C PRO A 318 12.88 18.83 -0.65
N ARG A 319 12.43 19.28 0.53
CA ARG A 319 12.04 18.36 1.62
C ARG A 319 10.81 17.54 1.23
N HIS A 320 9.80 18.19 0.64
CA HIS A 320 8.61 17.48 0.17
C HIS A 320 8.91 16.57 -1.01
N LEU A 321 9.81 16.97 -1.91
CA LEU A 321 10.21 16.14 -3.04
C LEU A 321 11.06 14.93 -2.60
N ILE A 322 11.93 15.05 -1.60
CA ILE A 322 12.62 13.90 -1.01
C ILE A 322 11.63 12.96 -0.33
N VAL A 323 10.65 13.47 0.44
CA VAL A 323 9.62 12.63 1.06
C VAL A 323 8.68 12.02 0.02
N MET A 324 8.51 12.63 -1.15
CA MET A 324 7.82 12.03 -2.31
C MET A 324 8.68 10.94 -2.97
N ALA A 325 9.99 11.15 -3.08
CA ALA A 325 10.92 10.21 -3.71
C ALA A 325 10.92 8.85 -3.00
N ILE A 326 10.87 8.82 -1.67
CA ILE A 326 10.86 7.56 -0.89
C ILE A 326 9.71 6.61 -1.31
N PRO A 327 8.42 6.98 -1.22
CA PRO A 327 7.34 6.12 -1.67
C PRO A 327 7.34 5.95 -3.20
N LEU A 328 7.86 6.89 -4.00
CA LEU A 328 8.01 6.71 -5.44
C LEU A 328 9.00 5.57 -5.75
N CYS A 329 10.10 5.48 -5.02
CA CYS A 329 10.99 4.32 -5.04
C CYS A 329 10.27 3.05 -4.55
N GLY A 330 9.39 3.16 -3.56
CA GLY A 330 8.52 2.05 -3.14
C GLY A 330 7.66 1.50 -4.28
N VAL A 331 7.01 2.38 -5.05
CA VAL A 331 6.31 1.98 -6.29
C VAL A 331 7.29 1.30 -7.25
N GLY A 332 8.40 1.99 -7.54
CA GLY A 332 9.38 1.57 -8.53
C GLY A 332 10.06 0.23 -8.23
N LEU A 333 10.21 -0.08 -6.93
CA LEU A 333 10.86 -1.30 -6.45
C LEU A 333 9.90 -2.45 -6.17
N THR A 334 8.58 -2.24 -6.31
CA THR A 334 7.59 -3.30 -6.10
C THR A 334 7.29 -4.08 -7.38
N LYS A 335 7.10 -3.40 -8.52
CA LYS A 335 6.74 -4.03 -9.79
C LYS A 335 7.09 -3.10 -10.95
N TYR A 336 7.71 -3.61 -12.01
CA TYR A 336 8.06 -2.79 -13.19
C TYR A 336 6.85 -2.12 -13.85
N THR A 337 5.70 -2.79 -13.91
CA THR A 337 4.47 -2.19 -14.46
C THR A 337 4.03 -0.98 -13.64
N ALA A 338 4.16 -1.03 -12.31
CA ALA A 338 3.87 0.13 -11.46
C ALA A 338 4.89 1.26 -11.70
N THR A 339 6.15 0.93 -11.94
CA THR A 339 7.20 1.89 -12.33
C THR A 339 6.85 2.60 -13.63
N THR A 340 6.48 1.86 -14.67
CA THR A 340 6.17 2.42 -16.00
C THR A 340 4.91 3.28 -15.97
N LEU A 341 3.95 2.97 -15.10
CA LEU A 341 2.75 3.79 -14.92
C LEU A 341 3.09 5.07 -14.14
N VAL A 342 3.67 4.98 -12.95
CA VAL A 342 3.72 6.13 -12.03
C VAL A 342 4.92 7.04 -12.29
N LEU A 343 6.10 6.48 -12.57
CA LEU A 343 7.34 7.25 -12.62
C LEU A 343 7.38 8.28 -13.77
N PRO A 344 7.00 7.94 -15.03
CA PRO A 344 7.02 8.90 -16.12
C PRO A 344 6.08 10.08 -15.88
N VAL A 345 4.89 9.83 -15.33
CA VAL A 345 3.90 10.88 -15.08
C VAL A 345 4.32 11.81 -13.94
N VAL A 346 4.86 11.26 -12.85
CA VAL A 346 5.42 12.10 -11.77
C VAL A 346 6.63 12.90 -12.27
N GLY A 347 7.52 12.26 -13.04
CA GLY A 347 8.68 12.91 -13.65
C GLY A 347 8.27 14.06 -14.58
N LEU A 348 7.31 13.83 -15.47
CA LEU A 348 6.76 14.83 -16.39
C LEU A 348 6.10 15.97 -15.62
N ALA A 349 5.31 15.68 -14.59
CA ALA A 349 4.66 16.70 -13.77
C ALA A 349 5.70 17.62 -13.08
N VAL A 350 6.77 17.04 -12.53
CA VAL A 350 7.88 17.79 -11.95
C VAL A 350 8.63 18.59 -13.02
N ALA A 351 8.90 18.01 -14.19
CA ALA A 351 9.60 18.66 -15.30
C ALA A 351 8.82 19.87 -15.85
N ILE A 352 7.51 19.73 -16.09
CA ILE A 352 6.63 20.83 -16.50
C ILE A 352 6.68 21.94 -15.46
N ARG A 353 6.59 21.59 -14.17
CA ARG A 353 6.62 22.58 -13.10
C ARG A 353 7.97 23.26 -12.97
N MET A 354 9.06 22.52 -13.18
CA MET A 354 10.43 23.03 -13.23
C MET A 354 10.62 24.01 -14.39
N ALA A 355 10.15 23.69 -15.59
CA ALA A 355 10.22 24.58 -16.76
C ALA A 355 9.44 25.87 -16.53
N TRP A 356 8.24 25.79 -15.95
CA TRP A 356 7.47 26.98 -15.54
C TRP A 356 8.22 27.83 -14.51
N ALA A 357 8.84 27.18 -13.51
CA ALA A 357 9.59 27.86 -12.47
C ALA A 357 10.89 28.51 -13.01
N LEU A 358 11.54 27.89 -13.99
CA LEU A 358 12.66 28.47 -14.73
C LEU A 358 12.24 29.74 -15.49
N GLY A 359 11.10 29.70 -16.19
CA GLY A 359 10.55 30.90 -16.84
C GLY A 359 10.26 32.03 -15.83
N CYS A 360 9.69 31.69 -14.67
CA CYS A 360 9.47 32.64 -13.57
C CYS A 360 10.79 33.24 -13.05
N PHE A 361 11.82 32.41 -12.91
CA PHE A 361 13.16 32.83 -12.49
C PHE A 361 13.79 33.80 -13.50
N VAL A 362 13.82 33.45 -14.79
CA VAL A 362 14.37 34.27 -15.88
C VAL A 362 13.63 35.62 -15.99
N LEU A 363 12.30 35.59 -15.94
CA LEU A 363 11.47 36.80 -16.02
C LEU A 363 11.41 37.59 -14.71
N LYS A 364 12.09 37.13 -13.64
CA LYS A 364 12.03 37.67 -12.27
C LYS A 364 10.60 37.83 -11.73
N LYS A 365 9.65 37.03 -12.20
CA LYS A 365 8.23 37.03 -11.78
C LYS A 365 7.89 35.83 -10.90
N GLY A 366 6.86 35.97 -10.07
CA GLY A 366 6.33 34.87 -9.25
C GLY A 366 6.99 34.71 -7.87
N PRO A 367 6.57 33.69 -7.10
CA PRO A 367 6.97 33.52 -5.71
C PRO A 367 8.48 33.29 -5.55
N GLU A 368 9.11 33.98 -4.60
CA GLU A 368 10.54 33.81 -4.30
C GLU A 368 10.94 32.35 -3.96
N PRO A 369 10.19 31.58 -3.14
CA PRO A 369 10.57 30.20 -2.84
C PRO A 369 10.63 29.31 -4.09
N LEU A 370 9.70 29.51 -5.03
CA LEU A 370 9.67 28.76 -6.29
C LEU A 370 10.90 29.07 -7.15
N ARG A 371 11.30 30.34 -7.22
CA ARG A 371 12.50 30.79 -7.96
C ARG A 371 13.81 30.33 -7.32
N LYS A 372 13.85 30.03 -6.02
CA LYS A 372 15.04 29.47 -5.36
C LYS A 372 15.13 27.95 -5.54
N ASN A 373 13.99 27.27 -5.50
CA ASN A 373 13.94 25.81 -5.45
C ASN A 373 13.74 25.13 -6.81
N TRP A 374 13.58 25.89 -7.91
CA TRP A 374 13.22 25.33 -9.21
C TRP A 374 14.14 24.19 -9.65
N LEU A 375 15.45 24.28 -9.35
CA LEU A 375 16.44 23.25 -9.67
C LEU A 375 16.80 22.38 -8.46
N ILE A 376 17.00 22.98 -7.27
CA ILE A 376 17.43 22.27 -6.07
C ILE A 376 16.41 21.20 -5.66
N GLY A 377 15.12 21.49 -5.76
CA GLY A 377 14.05 20.55 -5.44
C GLY A 377 14.09 19.28 -6.29
N PRO A 378 13.96 19.41 -7.63
CA PRO A 378 14.06 18.28 -8.55
C PRO A 378 15.39 17.53 -8.46
N LEU A 379 16.54 18.22 -8.37
CA LEU A 379 17.84 17.56 -8.23
C LEU A 379 17.95 16.74 -6.93
N ALA A 380 17.49 17.28 -5.80
CA ALA A 380 17.47 16.55 -4.55
C ALA A 380 16.58 15.30 -4.62
N SER A 381 15.44 15.40 -5.31
CA SER A 381 14.56 14.25 -5.58
C SER A 381 15.24 13.21 -6.46
N ALA A 382 15.89 13.62 -7.55
CA ALA A 382 16.58 12.71 -8.47
C ALA A 382 17.74 11.99 -7.77
N ALA A 383 18.56 12.72 -7.00
CA ALA A 383 19.62 12.15 -6.20
C ALA A 383 19.08 11.15 -5.17
N ALA A 384 17.98 11.49 -4.48
CA ALA A 384 17.33 10.56 -3.56
C ALA A 384 16.83 9.29 -4.29
N ILE A 385 16.22 9.42 -5.47
CA ILE A 385 15.75 8.27 -6.24
C ILE A 385 16.91 7.34 -6.61
N VAL A 386 18.01 7.88 -7.16
CA VAL A 386 19.19 7.09 -7.56
C VAL A 386 19.77 6.31 -6.37
N VAL A 387 19.92 6.97 -5.22
CA VAL A 387 20.45 6.32 -4.01
C VAL A 387 19.50 5.26 -3.47
N LEU A 388 18.21 5.57 -3.38
CA LEU A 388 17.22 4.69 -2.76
C LEU A 388 16.87 3.49 -3.64
N THR A 389 17.07 3.55 -4.95
CA THR A 389 16.89 2.40 -5.86
C THR A 389 18.16 1.57 -6.06
N ALA A 390 19.28 1.92 -5.41
CA ALA A 390 20.55 1.20 -5.52
C ALA A 390 20.42 -0.27 -5.09
N ALA A 391 19.55 -0.60 -4.13
CA ALA A 391 19.24 -1.98 -3.74
C ALA A 391 18.80 -2.86 -4.94
N HIS A 392 18.32 -2.25 -6.01
CA HIS A 392 17.97 -2.92 -7.25
C HIS A 392 19.05 -2.76 -8.32
N TRP A 393 19.30 -1.53 -8.77
CA TRP A 393 20.15 -1.32 -9.95
C TRP A 393 21.62 -1.63 -9.70
N LEU A 394 22.15 -1.31 -8.51
CA LEU A 394 23.55 -1.56 -8.19
C LEU A 394 23.78 -3.05 -7.97
N LYS A 395 22.85 -3.72 -7.27
CA LYS A 395 22.85 -5.18 -7.12
C LYS A 395 22.86 -5.86 -8.50
N ASN A 396 21.95 -5.46 -9.39
CA ASN A 396 21.87 -6.08 -10.71
C ASN A 396 23.09 -5.76 -11.59
N TRP A 397 23.64 -4.55 -11.49
CA TRP A 397 24.90 -4.20 -12.15
C TRP A 397 26.04 -5.12 -11.70
N ILE A 398 26.23 -5.30 -10.39
CA ILE A 398 27.32 -6.10 -9.83
C ILE A 398 27.14 -7.59 -10.14
N TRP A 399 25.91 -8.11 -10.01
CA TRP A 399 25.67 -9.55 -10.19
C TRP A 399 25.52 -9.97 -11.65
N TYR A 400 24.91 -9.12 -12.47
CA TYR A 400 24.44 -9.51 -13.80
C TYR A 400 25.02 -8.68 -14.95
N GLY A 401 25.73 -7.60 -14.66
CA GLY A 401 26.29 -6.71 -15.68
C GLY A 401 25.26 -5.73 -16.30
N ASP A 402 24.01 -5.72 -15.82
CA ASP A 402 22.94 -4.81 -16.28
C ASP A 402 22.13 -4.25 -15.11
N PRO A 403 22.06 -2.91 -14.94
CA PRO A 403 21.31 -2.28 -13.85
C PRO A 403 19.80 -2.51 -13.91
N ALA A 404 19.28 -2.86 -15.08
CA ALA A 404 17.89 -3.18 -15.34
C ALA A 404 17.73 -4.60 -15.89
N TYR A 405 18.60 -5.53 -15.48
CA TYR A 405 18.67 -6.89 -16.00
C TYR A 405 17.29 -7.55 -16.18
N PRO A 406 17.03 -8.21 -17.33
CA PRO A 406 17.88 -8.34 -18.52
C PRO A 406 17.56 -7.30 -19.62
N THR A 407 17.04 -6.12 -19.28
CA THR A 407 16.46 -5.18 -20.25
C THR A 407 17.49 -4.63 -21.25
N LEU A 408 18.76 -4.48 -20.82
CA LEU A 408 19.85 -3.91 -21.62
C LEU A 408 20.74 -4.99 -22.26
N TYR A 409 20.26 -6.22 -22.39
CA TYR A 409 21.05 -7.35 -22.92
C TYR A 409 21.65 -7.11 -24.32
N LYS A 410 21.06 -6.23 -25.14
CA LYS A 410 21.57 -5.86 -26.47
C LYS A 410 22.74 -4.88 -26.42
N HIS A 411 22.99 -4.28 -25.26
CA HIS A 411 23.94 -3.18 -25.08
C HIS A 411 25.05 -3.49 -24.08
N LEU A 412 24.85 -4.48 -23.20
CA LEU A 412 25.77 -4.82 -22.12
C LEU A 412 26.09 -6.32 -22.17
N ALA A 413 27.31 -6.68 -21.73
CA ALA A 413 27.69 -8.06 -21.53
C ALA A 413 27.05 -8.58 -20.23
N LEU A 414 26.16 -9.55 -20.36
CA LEU A 414 25.37 -10.08 -19.26
C LEU A 414 25.95 -11.40 -18.73
N ASN A 415 25.74 -11.69 -17.45
CA ASN A 415 26.12 -12.98 -16.85
C ASN A 415 25.20 -13.37 -15.68
N PRO A 416 24.50 -14.52 -15.71
CA PRO A 416 24.41 -15.47 -16.82
C PRO A 416 23.56 -14.90 -17.96
N TRP A 417 23.91 -15.22 -19.20
CA TRP A 417 23.08 -14.93 -20.37
C TRP A 417 23.40 -15.92 -21.48
N THR A 418 22.37 -16.61 -21.97
CA THR A 418 22.46 -17.62 -23.03
C THR A 418 21.51 -17.25 -24.16
N GLU A 419 21.65 -17.92 -25.31
CA GLU A 419 20.72 -17.76 -26.43
C GLU A 419 19.29 -18.15 -26.02
N ASP A 420 19.13 -19.25 -25.27
CA ASP A 420 17.85 -19.68 -24.72
C ASP A 420 17.22 -18.62 -23.80
N ALA A 421 18.03 -17.95 -22.96
CA ALA A 421 17.55 -16.89 -22.08
C ALA A 421 17.07 -15.66 -22.88
N MET A 422 17.72 -15.37 -24.00
CA MET A 422 17.29 -14.33 -24.93
C MET A 422 15.95 -14.70 -25.59
N GLU A 423 15.81 -15.92 -26.09
CA GLU A 423 14.55 -16.38 -26.72
C GLU A 423 13.40 -16.35 -25.72
N LEU A 424 13.60 -16.88 -24.52
CA LEU A 424 12.59 -16.86 -23.46
C LEU A 424 12.18 -15.42 -23.10
N PHE A 425 13.15 -14.50 -23.05
CA PHE A 425 12.86 -13.10 -22.74
C PHE A 425 12.16 -12.36 -23.88
N GLU A 426 12.60 -12.51 -25.14
CA GLU A 426 11.96 -11.83 -26.28
C GLU A 426 10.57 -12.42 -26.57
N TYR A 427 10.47 -13.74 -26.73
CA TYR A 427 9.22 -14.38 -27.16
C TYR A 427 8.29 -14.67 -25.96
N GLY A 428 8.83 -15.25 -24.89
CA GLY A 428 8.04 -15.67 -23.72
C GLY A 428 7.56 -14.50 -22.86
N TYR A 429 8.34 -13.41 -22.79
CA TYR A 429 8.00 -12.26 -21.96
C TYR A 429 7.64 -11.02 -22.79
N LYS A 430 8.53 -10.57 -23.68
CA LYS A 430 8.37 -9.28 -24.36
C LYS A 430 7.26 -9.25 -25.40
N GLU A 431 7.09 -10.31 -26.19
CA GLU A 431 6.04 -10.40 -27.19
C GLU A 431 4.68 -10.76 -26.57
N TYR A 432 4.66 -11.67 -25.60
CA TYR A 432 3.40 -12.12 -24.99
C TYR A 432 2.82 -11.14 -23.96
N GLN A 433 3.65 -10.48 -23.14
CA GLN A 433 3.16 -9.68 -22.01
C GLN A 433 3.10 -8.16 -22.26
N PHE A 434 3.78 -7.63 -23.28
CA PHE A 434 3.73 -6.21 -23.57
C PHE A 434 2.81 -5.90 -24.74
N TRP A 435 1.74 -5.15 -24.45
CA TRP A 435 0.98 -4.48 -25.50
C TRP A 435 1.88 -3.46 -26.22
N ARG A 436 2.06 -3.66 -27.52
CA ARG A 436 2.97 -2.89 -28.39
C ARG A 436 2.25 -2.56 -29.69
N PRO A 437 1.41 -1.50 -29.69
CA PRO A 437 0.78 -1.05 -30.93
C PRO A 437 1.88 -0.70 -31.95
N PRO A 438 1.61 -0.89 -33.26
CA PRO A 438 2.58 -0.63 -34.30
C PRO A 438 3.04 0.84 -34.27
N ARG A 439 4.30 1.10 -34.64
CA ARG A 439 4.86 2.47 -34.69
C ARG A 439 4.40 3.23 -35.94
N THR A 440 3.09 3.25 -36.17
CA THR A 440 2.40 3.84 -37.32
C THR A 440 1.18 4.64 -36.87
N TRP A 441 0.54 5.37 -37.77
CA TRP A 441 -0.71 6.07 -37.46
C TRP A 441 -1.84 5.14 -37.01
N GLU A 442 -1.82 3.88 -37.44
CA GLU A 442 -2.77 2.87 -36.98
C GLU A 442 -2.56 2.56 -35.50
N GLY A 443 -1.31 2.37 -35.07
CA GLY A 443 -1.01 2.16 -33.66
C GLY A 443 -1.30 3.39 -32.79
N VAL A 444 -1.15 4.62 -33.32
CA VAL A 444 -1.64 5.82 -32.62
C VAL A 444 -3.16 5.79 -32.46
N LYS A 445 -3.90 5.44 -33.51
CA LYS A 445 -5.36 5.28 -33.44
C LYS A 445 -5.76 4.17 -32.47
N GLU A 446 -5.05 3.05 -32.46
CA GLU A 446 -5.24 1.95 -31.50
C GLU A 446 -4.99 2.42 -30.07
N THR A 447 -3.93 3.20 -29.85
CA THR A 447 -3.60 3.76 -28.54
C THR A 447 -4.67 4.72 -28.04
N LEU A 448 -5.13 5.64 -28.90
CA LEU A 448 -6.22 6.55 -28.56
C LEU A 448 -7.54 5.81 -28.29
N LYS A 449 -7.82 4.74 -29.04
CA LYS A 449 -8.98 3.86 -28.77
C LYS A 449 -8.81 3.16 -27.42
N ALA A 450 -7.62 2.72 -27.05
CA ALA A 450 -7.35 2.06 -25.78
C ALA A 450 -7.68 2.96 -24.58
N LEU A 451 -7.49 4.28 -24.66
CA LEU A 451 -7.89 5.21 -23.58
C LEU A 451 -9.38 5.10 -23.20
N TYR A 452 -10.24 4.80 -24.18
CA TYR A 452 -11.66 4.56 -23.93
C TYR A 452 -11.94 3.07 -23.69
N ASN A 453 -11.45 2.20 -24.59
CA ASN A 453 -11.74 0.78 -24.60
C ASN A 453 -11.17 0.05 -23.39
N PHE A 454 -10.03 0.45 -22.83
CA PHE A 454 -9.44 -0.15 -21.63
C PHE A 454 -10.44 -0.23 -20.47
N SER A 455 -11.37 0.73 -20.40
CA SER A 455 -12.38 0.79 -19.35
C SER A 455 -13.52 -0.22 -19.53
N PHE A 456 -13.70 -0.79 -20.72
CA PHE A 456 -14.86 -1.59 -21.08
C PHE A 456 -14.52 -2.94 -21.71
N ILE A 457 -13.33 -3.04 -22.30
CA ILE A 457 -12.81 -4.21 -23.00
C ILE A 457 -11.58 -4.66 -22.22
N PRO A 458 -11.65 -5.78 -21.48
CA PRO A 458 -10.47 -6.37 -20.88
C PRO A 458 -9.50 -6.78 -21.98
N ASN A 459 -8.26 -6.28 -21.91
CA ASN A 459 -7.19 -6.62 -22.85
C ASN A 459 -6.26 -7.70 -22.29
N ASP A 460 -6.51 -8.13 -21.06
CA ASP A 460 -5.83 -9.19 -20.35
C ASP A 460 -6.65 -10.48 -20.34
N TYR A 461 -5.95 -11.61 -20.19
CA TYR A 461 -6.45 -12.98 -20.03
C TYR A 461 -7.95 -13.22 -20.29
N PRO A 462 -8.40 -13.25 -21.56
CA PRO A 462 -9.82 -13.38 -21.92
C PRO A 462 -10.48 -14.67 -21.38
N LYS A 463 -9.66 -15.67 -21.03
CA LYS A 463 -10.10 -16.94 -20.42
C LYS A 463 -10.57 -16.79 -18.96
N PHE A 464 -10.13 -15.78 -18.21
CA PHE A 464 -10.45 -15.67 -16.77
C PHE A 464 -11.68 -14.81 -16.47
N HIS A 465 -11.77 -13.63 -17.09
CA HIS A 465 -12.86 -12.66 -16.82
C HIS A 465 -13.77 -12.40 -18.03
N GLY A 466 -13.53 -13.05 -19.17
CA GLY A 466 -14.37 -12.95 -20.35
C GLY A 466 -14.50 -11.51 -20.84
N LYS A 467 -15.74 -11.02 -20.99
CA LYS A 467 -16.06 -9.66 -21.47
C LYS A 467 -16.49 -8.70 -20.36
N VAL A 468 -16.25 -9.05 -19.09
CA VAL A 468 -16.72 -8.24 -17.96
C VAL A 468 -15.82 -6.99 -17.84
N PRO A 469 -16.39 -5.78 -17.69
CA PRO A 469 -15.61 -4.57 -17.48
C PRO A 469 -15.07 -4.52 -16.05
N THR A 470 -13.83 -4.95 -15.86
CA THR A 470 -13.18 -5.11 -14.55
C THR A 470 -12.40 -3.86 -14.11
N PHE A 471 -11.74 -3.18 -15.06
CA PHE A 471 -10.86 -2.03 -14.82
C PHE A 471 -11.51 -0.71 -15.26
N GLY A 472 -11.49 0.32 -14.41
CA GLY A 472 -11.66 1.72 -14.83
C GLY A 472 -13.04 2.16 -15.35
N SER A 473 -13.97 1.27 -15.72
CA SER A 473 -15.31 1.56 -16.25
C SER A 473 -16.03 2.68 -15.50
N LEU A 474 -16.13 2.54 -14.18
CA LEU A 474 -16.79 3.52 -13.34
C LEU A 474 -16.06 4.87 -13.32
N MET A 475 -14.72 4.87 -13.35
CA MET A 475 -13.94 6.13 -13.40
C MET A 475 -14.27 6.89 -14.69
N THR A 476 -14.25 6.21 -15.83
CA THR A 476 -14.51 6.79 -17.16
C THR A 476 -15.94 7.34 -17.25
N LEU A 477 -16.93 6.59 -16.78
CA LEU A 477 -18.33 7.05 -16.72
C LEU A 477 -18.50 8.27 -15.80
N LEU A 478 -17.78 8.31 -14.68
CA LEU A 478 -17.85 9.41 -13.72
C LEU A 478 -17.12 10.69 -14.19
N LEU A 479 -16.34 10.67 -15.27
CA LEU A 479 -15.69 11.88 -15.80
C LEU A 479 -16.71 12.96 -16.18
N ALA A 480 -17.88 12.57 -16.69
CA ALA A 480 -18.96 13.50 -17.03
C ALA A 480 -19.44 14.31 -15.82
N THR A 481 -19.33 13.76 -14.60
CA THR A 481 -19.70 14.48 -13.37
C THR A 481 -18.81 15.69 -13.11
N LEU A 482 -17.58 15.72 -13.63
CA LEU A 482 -16.63 16.81 -13.40
C LEU A 482 -17.07 18.14 -14.02
N PHE A 483 -17.91 18.11 -15.07
CA PHE A 483 -18.49 19.31 -15.66
C PHE A 483 -19.46 20.04 -14.72
N PHE A 484 -20.07 19.30 -13.78
CA PHE A 484 -21.03 19.84 -12.82
C PHE A 484 -20.38 20.25 -11.49
N LEU A 485 -19.09 19.98 -11.32
CA LEU A 485 -18.36 20.24 -10.09
C LEU A 485 -17.49 21.50 -10.17
N LYS A 486 -17.50 22.30 -9.11
CA LYS A 486 -16.65 23.50 -9.00
C LYS A 486 -15.23 23.12 -8.53
N LYS A 487 -14.22 23.89 -9.00
CA LYS A 487 -12.81 23.78 -8.57
C LYS A 487 -12.16 22.42 -8.87
N THR A 488 -12.51 21.81 -10.00
CA THR A 488 -12.05 20.48 -10.43
C THR A 488 -10.67 20.44 -11.08
N ARG A 489 -9.94 21.57 -11.19
CA ARG A 489 -8.64 21.64 -11.90
C ARG A 489 -7.64 20.55 -11.46
N ARG A 490 -7.55 20.27 -10.16
CA ARG A 490 -6.67 19.22 -9.62
C ARG A 490 -7.15 17.81 -9.97
N ILE A 491 -8.46 17.61 -10.06
CA ILE A 491 -9.07 16.35 -10.45
C ILE A 491 -8.85 16.12 -11.94
N TRP A 492 -9.03 17.13 -12.78
CA TRP A 492 -8.67 17.07 -14.20
C TRP A 492 -7.17 16.78 -14.42
N GLY A 493 -6.29 17.37 -13.60
CA GLY A 493 -4.87 17.01 -13.61
C GLY A 493 -4.62 15.53 -13.29
N LEU A 494 -5.33 14.98 -12.29
CA LEU A 494 -5.26 13.55 -11.96
C LEU A 494 -5.80 12.67 -13.10
N VAL A 495 -6.93 13.05 -13.72
CA VAL A 495 -7.49 12.34 -14.88
C VAL A 495 -6.49 12.31 -16.03
N ALA A 496 -5.89 13.47 -16.36
CA ALA A 496 -4.84 13.55 -17.38
C ALA A 496 -3.64 12.67 -17.03
N CYS A 497 -3.22 12.66 -15.75
CA CYS A 497 -2.17 11.75 -15.29
C CYS A 497 -2.52 10.30 -15.56
N ILE A 498 -3.72 9.84 -15.18
CA ILE A 498 -4.16 8.45 -15.40
C ILE A 498 -4.22 8.10 -16.90
N HIS A 499 -4.72 8.99 -17.74
CA HIS A 499 -4.78 8.74 -19.19
C HIS A 499 -3.41 8.81 -19.85
N LEU A 500 -2.43 9.52 -19.29
CA LEU A 500 -1.05 9.50 -19.78
C LEU A 500 -0.30 8.23 -19.35
N THR A 501 -0.79 7.52 -18.33
CA THR A 501 -0.22 6.23 -17.90
C THR A 501 -0.71 5.05 -18.72
N ILE A 502 -1.93 5.13 -19.26
CA ILE A 502 -2.53 4.14 -20.16
C ILE A 502 -1.95 4.37 -21.55
#